data_AF-A0A6N2EA66-F1
#
_entry.id   AF-A0A6N2EA66-F1
#
_cell.length_a   1.000
_cell.length_b   1.000
_cell.length_c   1.000
_cell.angle_alpha   90.00
_cell.angle_beta   90.00
_cell.angle_gamma   90.00
#
_symmetry.space_group_name_H-M   'P 1'
#
loop_
_entity.id
_entity.type
_entity.pdbx_description
1 polymer ?
#
loop_
_entity_poly.entity_id
_entity_poly.type
_entity_poly.pdbx_seq_one_letter_code
_entity_poly.pdbx_strand_id
1 'polypeptide(L)' 'MAMKVFEGEALPALAERAKRLFDQFKHFKPRATRDISREIYLVAAGYRVPTEAQR' A
#
# COMPACT_ATOMS: atom_id res chain seq x y z
N MET A 1 6.90 -3.98 3.82
CA MET A 1 5.70 -4.63 3.23
C MET A 1 5.67 -4.33 1.74
N ALA A 2 5.37 -5.34 0.91
CA ALA A 2 5.02 -5.14 -0.49
C ALA A 2 3.73 -5.93 -0.77
N MET A 3 2.72 -5.28 -1.35
CA MET A 3 1.41 -5.88 -1.57
C MET A 3 0.91 -5.55 -2.98
N LYS A 4 0.57 -6.59 -3.73
CA LYS A 4 -0.03 -6.47 -5.06
C LYS A 4 -1.53 -6.23 -4.94
N VAL A 5 -2.05 -5.22 -5.62
CA VAL A 5 -3.47 -4.81 -5.56
C VAL A 5 -3.96 -4.40 -6.94
N PHE A 6 -5.27 -4.44 -7.15
CA PHE A 6 -5.91 -3.83 -8.31
C PHE A 6 -6.37 -2.41 -7.96
N GLU A 7 -6.17 -1.47 -8.88
CA GLU A 7 -6.75 -0.14 -8.79
C GLU A 7 -8.28 -0.22 -8.90
N GLY A 8 -8.95 0.38 -7.92
CA GLY A 8 -10.40 0.35 -7.78
C GLY A 8 -10.86 1.12 -6.54
N GLU A 9 -12.16 1.08 -6.28
CA GLU A 9 -12.82 1.95 -5.29
C GLU A 9 -12.29 1.78 -3.85
N ALA A 10 -11.85 0.57 -3.49
CA ALA A 10 -11.33 0.29 -2.15
C ALA A 10 -9.85 0.72 -1.96
N LEU A 11 -9.13 1.05 -3.03
CA LEU A 11 -7.70 1.37 -2.97
C LEU A 11 -7.38 2.57 -2.07
N PRO A 12 -8.11 3.72 -2.15
CA PRO A 12 -7.81 4.87 -1.30
C PRO A 12 -7.91 4.54 0.19
N ALA A 13 -8.97 3.84 0.62
CA ALA A 13 -9.16 3.45 2.02
C ALA A 13 -8.06 2.49 2.51
N LEU A 14 -7.64 1.56 1.65
CA LEU A 14 -6.52 0.65 1.94
C LEU A 14 -5.18 1.40 2.05
N ALA A 15 -4.91 2.32 1.13
CA ALA A 15 -3.69 3.12 1.13
C ALA A 15 -3.60 4.00 2.39
N GLU A 16 -4.68 4.64 2.80
CA GLU A 16 -4.72 5.46 4.03
C GLU A 16 -4.45 4.64 5.29
N ARG A 17 -5.01 3.42 5.37
CA ARG A 17 -4.70 2.50 6.47
C ARG A 17 -3.21 2.12 6.49
N ALA A 18 -2.63 1.83 5.34
CA ALA A 18 -1.21 1.50 5.24
C ALA A 18 -0.32 2.70 5.62
N LYS A 19 -0.59 3.91 5.11
CA LYS A 19 0.18 5.12 5.43
C LYS A 19 0.24 5.41 6.93
N ARG A 20 -0.82 5.11 7.69
CA ARG A 20 -0.83 5.30 9.15
C ARG A 20 0.10 4.35 9.90
N LEU A 21 0.40 3.19 9.32
CA LEU A 21 1.17 2.12 9.94
C LEU A 21 2.65 2.11 9.52
N PHE A 22 3.05 2.92 8.55
CA PHE A 22 4.41 2.91 8.03
C PHE A 22 4.95 4.35 7.92
N ASP A 23 6.26 4.51 8.05
CA ASP A 23 6.95 5.80 7.85
C ASP A 23 7.06 6.16 6.37
N GLN A 24 7.24 5.13 5.54
CA GLN A 24 7.35 5.27 4.10
C GLN A 24 6.24 4.49 3.41
N PHE A 25 5.63 5.08 2.39
CA PHE A 25 4.58 4.46 1.60
C PHE A 25 4.63 4.95 0.14
N LYS A 26 4.47 4.03 -0.81
CA LYS A 26 4.49 4.33 -2.25
C LYS A 26 3.54 3.41 -3.03
N HIS A 27 2.83 3.99 -3.98
CA HIS A 27 2.23 3.26 -5.10
C HIS A 27 3.29 3.01 -6.18
N PHE A 28 3.42 1.76 -6.61
CA PHE A 28 4.45 1.35 -7.55
C PHE A 28 3.86 0.49 -8.66
N LYS A 29 3.97 0.97 -9.90
CA LYS A 29 3.67 0.20 -11.12
C LYS A 29 4.99 -0.31 -11.71
N PRO A 30 5.28 -1.62 -11.66
CA PRO A 30 6.45 -2.18 -12.31
C PRO A 30 6.41 -1.97 -13.82
N ARG A 31 7.57 -1.72 -14.44
CA ARG A 31 7.67 -1.62 -15.91
C ARG A 31 7.25 -2.91 -16.64
N ALA A 32 7.37 -4.06 -15.97
CA ALA A 32 6.98 -5.36 -16.50
C ALA A 32 5.46 -5.61 -16.47
N THR A 33 4.67 -4.73 -15.84
CA THR A 33 3.21 -4.87 -15.81
C THR A 33 2.62 -4.50 -17.18
N ARG A 34 1.73 -5.36 -17.70
CA ARG A 34 1.00 -5.11 -18.95
C ARG A 34 0.23 -3.79 -18.85
N ASP A 35 0.24 -3.01 -19.93
CA ASP A 35 -0.38 -1.68 -19.98
C ASP A 35 -1.87 -1.68 -19.61
N ILE A 36 -2.62 -2.67 -20.11
CA ILE A 36 -4.05 -2.83 -19.83
C ILE A 36 -4.38 -3.28 -18.39
N SER A 37 -3.39 -3.76 -17.64
CA SER A 37 -3.63 -4.24 -16.28
C SER A 37 -3.81 -3.06 -15.34
N ARG A 38 -4.79 -3.13 -14.44
CA ARG A 38 -4.95 -2.19 -13.31
C ARG A 38 -4.16 -2.60 -12.07
N GLU A 39 -3.27 -3.57 -12.20
CA GLU A 39 -2.49 -4.07 -11.07
C GLU A 39 -1.33 -3.13 -10.70
N ILE A 40 -1.19 -2.81 -9.42
CA ILE A 40 -0.08 -2.04 -8.85
C ILE A 40 0.43 -2.71 -7.58
N TYR A 41 1.55 -2.23 -7.06
CA TYR A 41 2.06 -2.59 -5.74
C TYR A 41 1.94 -1.41 -4.78
N LEU A 42 1.53 -1.69 -3.55
CA LEU A 42 1.76 -0.84 -2.40
C LEU A 42 3.06 -1.28 -1.74
N VAL A 43 4.03 -0.37 -1.67
CA VAL A 43 5.33 -0.61 -1.03
C VAL A 43 5.40 0.28 0.20
N ALA A 44 5.69 -0.30 1.36
CA ALA A 44 5.78 0.42 2.62
C ALA A 44 6.93 -0.08 3.50
N ALA A 45 7.55 0.83 4.25
CA ALA A 45 8.69 0.55 5.12
C ALA A 45 8.63 1.37 6.42
N GLY A 46 9.36 0.91 7.46
CA GLY A 46 9.32 1.53 8.79
C GLY A 46 7.97 1.31 9.48
N TYR A 47 7.63 0.06 9.80
CA TYR A 47 6.36 -0.23 10.48
C TYR A 47 6.33 0.42 11.87
N ARG A 48 5.26 1.17 12.13
CA ARG A 48 4.96 1.78 13.42
C ARG A 48 3.91 0.96 14.13
N VAL A 49 4.18 0.61 15.39
CA VAL A 49 3.21 -0.04 16.25
C VAL A 49 2.02 0.93 16.45
N PRO A 50 0.80 0.55 16.07
CA PRO A 50 -0.36 1.39 16.35
C PRO A 50 -0.57 1.49 17.86
N THR A 51 -0.73 2.72 18.35
CA THR A 51 -0.87 3.05 19.78
C THR A 51 -2.04 2.35 20.47
N GLU A 52 -3.05 1.88 19.73
CA GLU A 52 -4.17 1.09 20.26
C GLU A 52 -3.77 -0.35 20.65
N ALA A 53 -2.70 -0.90 20.09
CA ALA A 53 -2.21 -2.24 20.45
C ALA A 53 -1.41 -2.26 21.76
N GLN A 54 -1.29 -1.13 22.45
CA GLN A 54 -0.51 -0.95 23.67
C GLN A 54 -1.39 -0.73 24.92
N ARG A 55 -2.71 -0.88 24.81
CA ARG A 55 -3.67 -0.86 25.93
C ARG A 55 -4.23 -2.25 26.21
#